data_AF-A0A964HF53-F1
#
_entry.id   AF-A0A964HF53-F1
#
_cell.length_a   1.000
_cell.length_b   1.000
_cell.length_c   1.000
_cell.angle_alpha   90.00
_cell.angle_beta   90.00
_cell.angle_gamma   90.00
#
_symmetry.space_group_name_H-M   'P 1'
#
loop_
_entity.id
_entity.type
_entity.pdbx_description
1 polymer ?
#
loop_
_entity_poly.entity_id
_entity_poly.type
_entity_poly.pdbx_seq_one_letter_code
_entity_poly.pdbx_strand_id
1 'polypeptide(L)'
;MRSADKGFDGEAFYRALDATVTARQMTWKQVSTVTGVSASTLARMAQGRKPDAASLAALSAWAGLNPSDFVDAPYKVSRPEPMAQISTLLRTAPDLDPQAADALEAMVRAAYERFRTKEK
;
A
#
# COMPACT_ATOMS: atom_id res chain seq x y z
N MET A 1 -1.31 -4.68 30.16
CA MET A 1 -1.88 -3.46 29.56
C MET A 1 -1.40 -3.39 28.12
N ARG A 2 -2.15 -3.97 27.18
CA ARG A 2 -1.77 -3.95 25.75
C ARG A 2 -2.03 -2.52 25.25
N SER A 3 -0.99 -1.85 24.78
CA SER A 3 -1.08 -0.47 24.30
C SER A 3 -2.23 -0.31 23.30
N ALA A 4 -2.90 0.85 23.40
CA ALA A 4 -3.97 1.32 22.52
C ALA A 4 -3.45 1.54 21.09
N ASP A 5 -3.00 0.49 20.46
CA ASP A 5 -2.43 0.55 19.14
C ASP A 5 -3.57 0.51 18.12
N LYS A 6 -3.69 1.54 17.28
CA LYS A 6 -4.75 1.67 16.26
C LYS A 6 -4.54 0.69 15.09
N GLY A 7 -3.96 -0.48 15.36
CA GLY A 7 -3.66 -1.52 14.39
C GLY A 7 -2.56 -1.21 13.38
N PHE A 8 -1.95 -0.03 13.40
CA PHE A 8 -1.01 0.37 12.36
C PHE A 8 0.36 -0.33 12.52
N ASP A 9 0.77 -1.13 11.55
CA ASP A 9 2.09 -1.72 11.46
C ASP A 9 3.10 -0.71 10.86
N GLY A 10 3.75 0.02 11.76
CA GLY A 10 4.76 1.01 11.38
C GLY A 10 6.04 0.39 10.80
N GLU A 11 6.34 -0.85 11.16
CA GLU A 11 7.52 -1.55 10.65
C GLU A 11 7.30 -2.02 9.21
N ALA A 12 6.13 -2.60 8.93
CA ALA A 12 5.74 -2.94 7.56
C ALA A 12 5.67 -1.69 6.66
N PHE A 13 5.12 -0.58 7.18
CA PHE A 13 5.13 0.68 6.45
C PHE A 13 6.55 1.17 6.16
N TYR A 14 7.45 1.15 7.15
CA TYR A 14 8.84 1.57 6.95
C TYR A 14 9.57 0.68 5.93
N ARG A 15 9.37 -0.64 5.95
CA ARG A 15 9.95 -1.55 4.94
C ARG A 15 9.47 -1.25 3.52
N ALA A 16 8.17 -0.98 3.35
CA ALA A 16 7.61 -0.59 2.05
C ALA A 16 8.15 0.77 1.58
N LEU A 17 8.33 1.71 2.51
CA LEU A 17 8.94 3.00 2.23
C LEU A 17 10.41 2.83 1.81
N ASP A 18 11.21 2.05 2.53
CA ASP A 18 12.62 1.78 2.24
C ASP A 18 12.82 1.11 0.86
N ALA A 19 11.91 0.20 0.49
CA ALA A 19 11.88 -0.37 -0.86
C ALA A 19 11.67 0.72 -1.93
N THR A 20 10.81 1.70 -1.66
CA THR A 20 10.58 2.84 -2.57
C THR A 20 11.78 3.79 -2.63
N VAL A 21 12.44 4.05 -1.49
CA VAL A 21 13.69 4.83 -1.43
C VAL A 21 14.76 4.18 -2.30
N THR A 22 14.94 2.87 -2.15
CA THR A 22 15.92 2.07 -2.91
C THR A 22 15.58 2.05 -4.40
N ALA A 23 14.32 1.81 -4.76
CA ALA A 23 13.88 1.78 -6.16
C ALA A 23 14.07 3.12 -6.88
N ARG A 24 13.96 4.24 -6.14
CA ARG A 24 14.21 5.59 -6.66
C ARG A 24 15.67 6.04 -6.54
N GLN A 25 16.56 5.18 -6.04
CA GLN A 25 17.99 5.48 -5.81
C GLN A 25 18.21 6.75 -4.96
N MET A 26 17.34 6.98 -3.97
CA MET A 26 17.41 8.14 -3.10
C MET A 26 18.04 7.77 -1.75
N THR A 27 18.59 8.78 -1.08
CA THR A 27 19.03 8.70 0.31
C THR A 27 17.92 9.20 1.23
N TRP A 28 17.90 8.76 2.50
CA TRP A 28 16.97 9.27 3.50
C TRP A 28 17.08 10.78 3.73
N LYS A 29 18.27 11.37 3.49
CA LYS A 29 18.45 12.83 3.51
C LYS A 29 17.66 13.50 2.38
N GLN A 30 17.72 12.96 1.16
CA GLN A 30 16.95 13.48 0.03
C GLN A 30 15.45 13.28 0.25
N VAL A 31 15.03 12.14 0.82
CA VAL A 31 13.62 11.89 1.20
C VAL A 31 13.14 12.96 2.18
N SER A 32 13.96 13.30 3.19
CA SER A 32 13.66 14.39 4.12
C SER A 32 13.44 15.72 3.41
N THR A 33 14.31 16.06 2.46
CA THR A 33 14.20 17.31 1.68
C THR A 33 12.94 17.35 0.82
N VAL A 34 12.59 16.27 0.11
CA VAL A 34 11.46 16.28 -0.84
C VAL A 34 10.10 16.14 -0.15
N THR A 35 10.04 15.48 1.01
CA THR A 35 8.79 15.25 1.74
C THR A 35 8.54 16.27 2.86
N GLY A 36 9.57 17.03 3.25
CA GLY A 36 9.54 17.92 4.41
C GLY A 36 9.54 17.18 5.76
N VAL A 37 9.54 15.85 5.78
CA VAL A 37 9.64 15.06 7.01
C VAL A 37 11.07 15.10 7.54
N SER A 38 11.24 15.42 8.82
CA SER A 38 12.58 15.59 9.40
C SER A 38 13.40 14.29 9.36
N ALA A 39 14.71 14.41 9.18
CA ALA A 39 15.63 13.27 9.27
C ALA A 39 15.55 12.55 10.63
N SER A 40 15.25 13.28 11.72
CA SER A 40 15.04 12.68 13.05
C SER A 40 13.79 11.80 13.08
N THR A 41 12.70 12.23 12.44
CA THR A 41 11.48 11.42 12.29
C THR A 41 11.77 10.14 11.51
N LEU A 42 12.49 10.24 10.39
CA LEU A 42 12.86 9.09 9.55
C LEU A 42 13.76 8.10 10.30
N ALA A 43 14.77 8.59 11.03
CA ALA A 43 15.65 7.76 11.85
C ALA A 43 14.90 7.04 12.97
N ARG A 44 13.94 7.72 13.61
CA ARG A 44 13.04 7.09 14.59
C ARG A 44 12.17 5.99 13.97
N MET A 45 11.70 6.18 12.73
CA MET A 45 10.94 5.15 12.01
C MET A 45 11.78 3.90 11.74
N ALA A 46 13.05 4.06 11.40
CA ALA A 46 13.98 2.94 11.27
C ALA A 46 14.16 2.13 12.57
N GLN A 47 13.86 2.74 13.72
CA GLN A 47 13.89 2.12 15.05
C GLN A 47 12.50 1.59 15.48
N GLY A 48 11.55 1.48 14.56
CA GLY A 48 10.20 0.97 14.81
C GLY A 48 9.24 1.99 15.43
N ARG A 49 9.60 3.28 15.52
CA ARG A 49 8.68 4.32 16.02
C ARG A 49 7.74 4.78 14.91
N LYS A 50 6.47 4.97 15.25
CA LYS A 50 5.46 5.43 14.29
C LYS A 50 5.63 6.92 13.98
N PRO A 51 5.45 7.32 12.71
CA PRO A 51 5.33 8.73 12.37
C PRO A 51 4.03 9.32 12.92
N ASP A 52 3.96 10.64 13.05
CA ASP A 52 2.69 11.34 13.22
C ASP A 52 1.84 11.28 11.93
N ALA A 53 0.57 11.68 12.02
CA ALA A 53 -0.37 11.58 10.91
C ALA A 53 0.04 12.44 9.70
N ALA A 54 0.66 13.61 9.92
CA ALA A 54 1.08 14.49 8.84
C ALA A 54 2.28 13.90 8.08
N SER A 55 3.27 13.40 8.82
CA SER A 55 4.43 12.70 8.27
C SER A 55 4.02 11.43 7.52
N LEU A 56 3.07 10.67 8.09
CA LEU A 56 2.52 9.48 7.42
C LEU A 56 1.87 9.85 6.08
N ALA A 57 1.03 10.89 6.05
CA ALA A 57 0.38 11.34 4.82
C ALA A 57 1.39 11.80 3.76
N ALA A 58 2.38 12.61 4.14
CA ALA A 58 3.42 13.10 3.23
C ALA A 58 4.24 11.96 2.63
N LEU A 59 4.71 11.02 3.46
CA LEU A 59 5.50 9.87 3.00
C LEU A 59 4.67 8.93 2.13
N SER A 60 3.41 8.72 2.47
CA SER A 60 2.49 7.87 1.70
C SER A 60 2.20 8.44 0.32
N ALA A 61 1.93 9.75 0.24
CA ALA A 61 1.74 10.45 -1.02
C ALA A 61 3.00 10.39 -1.89
N TRP A 62 4.18 10.62 -1.30
CA TRP A 62 5.44 10.53 -2.02
C TRP A 62 5.74 9.12 -2.52
N ALA A 63 5.50 8.10 -1.70
CA ALA A 63 5.83 6.71 -2.02
C ALA A 63 4.75 5.99 -2.86
N GLY A 64 3.55 6.56 -2.99
CA GLY A 64 2.41 5.88 -3.62
C GLY A 64 1.86 4.74 -2.76
N LEU A 65 2.02 4.83 -1.44
CA LEU A 65 1.54 3.83 -0.49
C LEU A 65 0.19 4.24 0.07
N ASN A 66 -0.69 3.27 0.29
CA ASN A 66 -1.93 3.52 1.03
C ASN A 66 -1.74 3.14 2.51
N PRO A 67 -1.82 4.10 3.46
CA PRO A 67 -1.69 3.81 4.89
C PRO A 67 -2.64 2.73 5.41
N SER A 68 -3.83 2.58 4.84
CA SER A 68 -4.81 1.58 5.27
C SER A 68 -4.35 0.15 5.05
N ASP A 69 -3.42 -0.06 4.10
CA ASP A 69 -2.88 -1.39 3.81
C ASP A 69 -2.07 -1.93 4.99
N PHE A 70 -1.49 -1.03 5.80
CA PHE A 70 -0.69 -1.33 6.99
C PHE A 70 -1.49 -1.27 8.29
N VAL A 71 -2.81 -1.14 8.24
CA VAL A 71 -3.68 -1.21 9.43
C VAL A 71 -4.21 -2.63 9.57
N ASP A 72 -4.08 -3.22 10.75
CA ASP A 72 -4.76 -4.45 11.16
C ASP A 72 -5.64 -4.13 12.37
N ALA A 73 -6.92 -3.87 12.11
CA ALA A 73 -7.86 -3.43 13.12
C ALA A 73 -9.28 -3.96 12.82
N PRO A 74 -10.11 -4.22 13.85
CA PRO A 74 -11.45 -4.78 13.67
C PRO A 74 -12.40 -3.86 12.88
N TYR A 75 -12.09 -2.56 12.78
CA TYR A 75 -12.84 -1.59 11.97
C TYR A 75 -12.35 -1.48 10.53
N LYS A 76 -11.29 -2.21 10.14
CA LYS A 76 -10.83 -2.23 8.75
C LYS A 76 -11.90 -2.93 7.92
N VAL A 77 -12.59 -2.16 7.10
CA VAL A 77 -13.49 -2.71 6.08
C VAL A 77 -12.67 -3.59 5.16
N SER A 78 -13.19 -4.79 4.90
CA SER A 78 -12.60 -5.70 3.92
C SER A 78 -12.45 -4.95 2.60
N ARG A 79 -11.26 -5.03 1.99
CA ARG A 79 -11.03 -4.47 0.65
C ARG A 79 -12.12 -5.03 -0.27
N PRO A 80 -12.73 -4.22 -1.16
CA PRO A 80 -13.71 -4.75 -2.11
C PRO A 80 -13.12 -5.98 -2.81
N GLU A 81 -13.94 -7.01 -3.03
CA GLU A 81 -13.54 -8.26 -3.67
C GLU A 81 -12.52 -8.00 -4.79
N PRO A 82 -11.29 -8.54 -4.73
CA PRO A 82 -10.21 -8.18 -5.64
C PRO A 82 -10.60 -8.27 -7.11
N MET A 83 -11.42 -9.28 -7.45
CA MET A 83 -11.96 -9.42 -8.80
C MET A 83 -12.88 -8.27 -9.20
N ALA A 84 -13.72 -7.76 -8.29
CA ALA A 84 -14.59 -6.62 -8.59
C ALA A 84 -13.79 -5.33 -8.89
N GLN A 85 -12.65 -5.15 -8.21
CA GLN A 85 -11.75 -4.03 -8.49
C GLN A 85 -11.09 -4.17 -9.87
N ILE A 86 -10.57 -5.37 -10.19
CA ILE A 86 -9.95 -5.65 -11.50
C ILE A 86 -10.97 -5.46 -12.63
N SER A 87 -12.18 -6.01 -12.48
CA SER A 87 -13.27 -5.82 -13.44
C SER A 87 -13.57 -4.33 -13.68
N THR A 88 -13.57 -3.53 -12.61
CA THR A 88 -13.81 -2.08 -12.72
C THR A 88 -12.70 -1.41 -13.52
N LEU A 89 -11.43 -1.68 -13.18
CA LEU A 89 -10.28 -1.12 -13.87
C LEU A 89 -10.29 -1.43 -15.37
N LEU A 90 -10.51 -2.69 -15.74
CA LEU A 90 -10.53 -3.14 -17.14
C LEU A 90 -11.65 -2.48 -17.95
N ARG A 91 -12.85 -2.30 -17.38
CA ARG A 91 -13.98 -1.66 -18.06
C ARG A 91 -13.82 -0.14 -18.21
N THR A 92 -13.06 0.49 -17.32
CA THR A 92 -12.80 1.93 -17.35
C THR A 92 -11.55 2.31 -18.14
N ALA A 93 -10.79 1.32 -18.64
CA ALA A 93 -9.57 1.54 -19.41
C ALA A 93 -9.91 2.15 -20.78
N PRO A 94 -9.49 3.40 -21.07
CA PRO A 94 -9.87 4.09 -22.31
C PRO A 94 -9.15 3.56 -23.56
N ASP A 95 -8.07 2.80 -23.37
CA ASP A 95 -7.20 2.20 -24.38
C ASP A 95 -7.53 0.73 -24.69
N LEU A 96 -8.58 0.19 -24.05
CA LEU A 96 -8.97 -1.20 -24.16
C LEU A 96 -10.38 -1.29 -24.76
N ASP A 97 -10.54 -2.07 -25.83
CA ASP A 97 -11.88 -2.33 -26.35
C ASP A 97 -12.65 -3.28 -25.41
N PRO A 98 -14.00 -3.24 -25.43
CA PRO A 98 -14.81 -4.04 -24.50
C PRO A 98 -14.56 -5.55 -24.58
N GLN A 99 -14.27 -6.08 -25.76
CA GLN A 99 -14.03 -7.52 -25.94
C GLN A 99 -12.67 -7.92 -25.35
N ALA A 100 -11.64 -7.09 -25.52
CA ALA A 100 -10.35 -7.28 -24.88
C ALA A 100 -10.44 -7.19 -23.35
N ALA A 101 -11.26 -6.28 -22.82
CA ALA A 101 -11.53 -6.16 -21.38
C ALA A 101 -12.17 -7.44 -20.82
N ASP A 102 -13.19 -7.99 -21.50
CA ASP A 102 -13.85 -9.23 -21.10
C ASP A 102 -12.89 -10.43 -21.15
N ALA A 103 -12.05 -10.52 -22.20
CA ALA A 103 -11.07 -11.59 -22.33
C ALA A 103 -10.03 -11.56 -21.21
N LEU A 104 -9.50 -10.37 -20.89
CA LEU A 104 -8.56 -10.18 -19.79
C LEU A 104 -9.20 -10.49 -18.43
N GLU A 105 -10.46 -10.06 -18.22
CA GLU A 105 -11.20 -10.38 -16.99
C GLU A 105 -11.33 -11.90 -16.82
N ALA A 106 -11.69 -12.62 -17.88
CA ALA A 106 -11.82 -14.08 -17.85
C ALA A 106 -10.49 -14.78 -17.55
N MET A 107 -9.39 -14.33 -18.17
CA MET A 107 -8.05 -14.89 -17.93
C MET A 107 -7.61 -14.70 -16.47
N VAL A 108 -7.77 -13.48 -15.95
CA VAL A 108 -7.37 -13.14 -14.58
C VAL A 108 -8.26 -13.89 -13.58
N ARG A 109 -9.56 -14.00 -13.83
CA ARG A 109 -10.50 -14.77 -12.99
C ARG A 109 -10.09 -16.25 -12.91
N ALA A 110 -9.81 -16.87 -14.04
CA ALA A 110 -9.40 -18.28 -14.08
C ALA A 110 -8.09 -18.52 -13.31
N ALA A 111 -7.11 -17.62 -13.45
CA ALA A 111 -5.87 -17.68 -12.70
C ALA A 111 -6.12 -17.45 -11.20
N TYR A 112 -6.90 -16.44 -10.84
CA TYR A 112 -7.21 -16.10 -9.45
C TYR A 112 -7.92 -17.24 -8.72
N GLU A 113 -8.92 -17.87 -9.35
CA GLU A 113 -9.63 -19.01 -8.77
C GLU A 113 -8.74 -20.23 -8.60
N ARG A 114 -7.79 -20.45 -9.52
CA ARG A 114 -6.84 -21.56 -9.45
C ARG A 114 -5.82 -21.40 -8.32
N PHE A 115 -5.37 -20.18 -8.08
CA PHE A 115 -4.29 -19.90 -7.13
C PHE A 115 -4.78 -19.38 -5.78
N ARG A 116 -6.06 -19.01 -5.63
CA ARG A 116 -6.60 -18.65 -4.32
C ARG A 116 -6.48 -19.86 -3.40
N THR A 117 -5.84 -19.65 -2.25
CA THR A 117 -5.82 -20.64 -1.19
C THR A 117 -7.26 -20.83 -0.71
N LYS A 118 -7.81 -22.03 -0.84
CA LYS A 118 -9.03 -22.37 -0.11
C LYS A 118 -8.62 -22.41 1.37
N GLU A 119 -9.10 -21.46 2.15
CA GLU A 119 -8.94 -21.56 3.61
C GLU A 119 -9.54 -22.89 4.10
N LYS A 120 -8.85 -23.49 5.06
CA LYS A 120 -9.18 -24.77 5.68
C LYS A 120 -9.93 -24.51 6.98
#